data_AF-A0A563EMZ8-F1
#
_entry.id   AF-A0A563EMZ8-F1
#
_cell.length_a   1.000
_cell.length_b   1.000
_cell.length_c   1.000
_cell.angle_alpha   90.00
_cell.angle_beta   90.00
_cell.angle_gamma   90.00
#
_symmetry.space_group_name_H-M   'P 1'
#
loop_
_entity.id
_entity.type
_entity.pdbx_description
1 polymer ?
#
loop_
_entity_poly.entity_id
_entity_poly.type
_entity_poly.pdbx_seq_one_letter_code
_entity_poly.pdbx_strand_id
1 'polypeptide(L)'
;MPVFDTPEPISVTIDLYAGYVQLIASDRTDTVVEVRPANASDESDVEAAAATRVDCTDGVLTVRGPKRTFDFSKKSKTVDVVVELPAGSQAHVDVTAGGIRGTGLLGECRVKTSMGRIHLDRTGALRADTSAGDITVGETGGDTEIHTGTGQIRLGDIGGAAVVKNSNGHTELGAVAGDLKVRAANGNITVARAGRNVEAKSANGHIGIGEVVRGEVGLNSSMGTLEIGIAAGTAAWLDVKTAFGRVNNELDASQGPEQADNTVKVTAHTSTGDITIRRA
;
A
#
# COMPACT_ATOMS: atom_id res chain seq x y z
N MET A 1 12.01 -10.47 27.90
CA MET A 1 11.90 -9.30 27.02
C MET A 1 13.27 -8.64 26.97
N PRO A 2 14.08 -8.86 25.93
CA PRO A 2 15.30 -8.09 25.75
C PRO A 2 14.98 -6.61 25.55
N VAL A 3 15.79 -5.75 26.17
CA VAL A 3 15.74 -4.30 26.07
C VAL A 3 17.09 -3.84 25.56
N PHE A 4 17.09 -2.99 24.54
CA PHE A 4 18.30 -2.45 23.91
C PHE A 4 18.28 -0.93 24.01
N ASP A 5 19.41 -0.34 24.35
CA ASP A 5 19.56 1.12 24.35
C ASP A 5 19.74 1.61 22.91
N THR A 6 18.76 2.34 22.40
CA THR A 6 18.67 2.75 21.00
C THR A 6 18.11 4.17 20.93
N PRO A 7 18.91 5.20 21.29
CA PRO A 7 18.44 6.58 21.36
C PRO A 7 18.15 7.20 19.99
N GLU A 8 18.66 6.57 18.92
CA GLU A 8 18.42 6.96 17.53
C GLU A 8 17.56 5.91 16.80
N PRO A 9 16.83 6.28 15.73
CA PRO A 9 16.07 5.35 14.90
C PRO A 9 16.93 4.20 14.37
N ILE A 10 16.40 2.98 14.46
CA ILE A 10 17.12 1.75 14.11
C ILE A 10 16.64 1.15 12.78
N SER A 11 17.34 0.12 12.31
CA SER A 11 16.88 -0.75 11.22
C SER A 11 16.45 -2.10 11.79
N VAL A 12 15.17 -2.44 11.61
CA VAL A 12 14.59 -3.70 12.08
C VAL A 12 14.45 -4.68 10.92
N THR A 13 14.96 -5.90 11.09
CA THR A 13 14.78 -7.01 10.15
C THR A 13 14.08 -8.18 10.84
N ILE A 14 12.91 -8.57 10.35
CA ILE A 14 12.13 -9.68 10.91
C ILE A 14 11.88 -10.70 9.81
N ASP A 15 12.25 -11.96 10.06
CA ASP A 15 12.02 -13.10 9.17
C ASP A 15 11.31 -14.21 9.96
N LEU A 16 10.02 -14.42 9.66
CA LEU A 16 9.18 -15.42 10.30
C LEU A 16 8.44 -16.25 9.25
N TYR A 17 8.30 -17.55 9.53
CA TYR A 17 7.45 -18.39 8.70
C TYR A 17 5.97 -18.15 8.98
N ALA A 18 5.54 -18.30 10.23
CA ALA A 18 4.17 -18.09 10.65
C ALA A 18 4.12 -17.20 11.90
N GLY A 19 3.27 -16.19 11.91
CA GLY A 19 3.24 -15.27 13.05
C GLY A 19 2.55 -13.94 12.84
N TYR A 20 2.29 -13.24 13.93
CA TYR A 20 1.89 -11.85 13.90
C TYR A 20 3.04 -10.94 14.31
N VAL A 21 3.32 -9.92 13.51
CA VAL A 21 4.34 -8.92 13.81
C VAL A 21 3.66 -7.60 14.11
N GLN A 22 3.94 -7.04 15.29
CA GLN A 22 3.50 -5.70 15.68
C GLN A 22 4.70 -4.80 15.91
N LEU A 23 4.80 -3.71 15.13
CA LEU A 23 5.77 -2.64 15.31
C LEU A 23 5.07 -1.44 15.95
N ILE A 24 5.61 -0.95 17.05
CA ILE A 24 5.08 0.20 17.80
C ILE A 24 6.16 1.28 17.84
N ALA A 25 5.99 2.28 16.98
CA ALA A 25 6.90 3.41 16.86
C ALA A 25 6.41 4.59 17.70
N SER A 26 7.27 5.08 18.60
CA SER A 26 6.95 6.17 19.54
C SER A 26 8.20 6.98 19.90
N ASP A 27 8.05 8.08 20.65
CA ASP A 27 9.17 8.96 21.07
C ASP A 27 10.06 8.35 22.17
N ARG A 28 10.25 7.03 22.13
CA ARG A 28 11.10 6.27 23.04
C ARG A 28 12.56 6.26 22.56
N THR A 29 13.46 6.01 23.50
CA THR A 29 14.92 5.97 23.27
C THR A 29 15.50 4.56 23.46
N ASP A 30 14.64 3.55 23.56
CA ASP A 30 15.00 2.16 23.74
C ASP A 30 14.19 1.29 22.77
N THR A 31 14.69 0.09 22.52
CA THR A 31 13.99 -0.92 21.73
C THR A 31 13.69 -2.12 22.61
N VAL A 32 12.41 -2.49 22.69
CA VAL A 32 11.93 -3.64 23.45
C VAL A 32 11.35 -4.66 22.48
N VAL A 33 11.81 -5.90 22.61
CA VAL A 33 11.29 -7.01 21.82
C VAL A 33 10.61 -8.01 22.74
N GLU A 34 9.37 -8.35 22.42
CA GLU A 34 8.63 -9.42 23.05
C GLU A 34 8.32 -10.49 22.02
N VAL A 35 8.74 -11.73 22.32
CA VAL A 35 8.45 -12.89 21.49
C VAL A 35 7.59 -13.85 22.33
N ARG A 36 6.42 -14.21 21.81
CA ARG A 36 5.46 -15.08 22.47
C ARG A 36 4.98 -16.19 21.52
N PRO A 37 4.63 -17.38 22.04
CA PRO A 37 3.87 -18.34 21.26
C PRO A 37 2.48 -17.75 20.97
N ALA A 38 1.97 -17.92 19.75
CA ALA A 38 0.61 -17.49 19.42
C ALA A 38 -0.44 -18.26 20.24
N ASN A 39 -0.20 -19.56 20.48
CA ASN A 39 -0.97 -20.36 21.42
C ASN A 39 -0.07 -21.01 22.47
N ALA A 40 -0.15 -20.54 23.72
CA ALA A 40 0.64 -21.07 24.84
C ALA A 40 0.32 -22.54 25.20
N SER A 41 -0.81 -23.08 24.72
CA SER A 41 -1.19 -24.49 24.90
C SER A 41 -0.71 -25.39 23.75
N ASP A 42 -0.19 -24.81 22.67
CA ASP A 42 0.40 -25.54 21.55
C ASP A 42 1.91 -25.65 21.74
N GLU A 43 2.39 -26.87 22.04
CA GLU A 43 3.82 -27.14 22.23
C GLU A 43 4.67 -26.69 21.03
N SER A 44 4.12 -26.74 19.81
CA SER A 44 4.86 -26.31 18.62
C SER A 44 5.04 -24.81 18.51
N ASP A 45 4.07 -24.02 18.99
CA ASP A 45 4.18 -22.57 19.07
C ASP A 45 5.16 -22.18 20.19
N VAL A 46 5.11 -22.89 21.34
CA VAL A 46 6.05 -22.71 22.45
C VAL A 46 7.49 -23.00 22.03
N GLU A 47 7.72 -24.13 21.36
CA GLU A 47 9.02 -24.49 20.78
C GLU A 47 9.51 -23.43 19.78
N ALA A 48 8.61 -22.93 18.92
CA ALA A 48 8.95 -21.93 17.91
C ALA A 48 9.32 -20.57 18.52
N ALA A 49 8.57 -20.13 19.53
CA ALA A 49 8.88 -18.90 20.26
C ALA A 49 10.22 -19.00 20.99
N ALA A 50 10.50 -20.13 21.66
CA ALA A 50 11.77 -20.36 22.35
C ALA A 50 12.97 -20.47 21.38
N ALA A 51 12.75 -20.97 20.15
CA ALA A 51 13.78 -21.07 19.13
C ALA A 51 14.02 -19.76 18.35
N THR A 52 13.19 -18.74 18.54
CA THR A 52 13.31 -17.45 17.86
C THR A 52 14.49 -16.68 18.42
N ARG A 53 15.38 -16.22 17.54
CA ARG A 53 16.57 -15.45 17.91
C ARG A 53 16.30 -13.96 17.75
N VAL A 54 16.69 -13.20 18.75
CA VAL A 54 16.61 -11.74 18.78
C VAL A 54 18.00 -11.22 19.08
N ASP A 55 18.58 -10.49 18.13
CA ASP A 55 19.90 -9.90 18.23
C ASP A 55 19.80 -8.42 17.86
N CYS A 56 20.49 -7.54 18.60
CA CYS A 56 20.57 -6.12 18.25
C CYS A 56 22.03 -5.66 18.35
N THR A 57 22.58 -5.24 17.22
CA THR A 57 23.98 -4.81 17.13
C THR A 57 24.06 -3.59 16.22
N ASP A 58 24.78 -2.54 16.65
CA ASP A 58 25.04 -1.33 15.86
C ASP A 58 23.77 -0.69 15.25
N GLY A 59 22.68 -0.63 16.02
CA GLY A 59 21.41 -0.05 15.55
C GLY A 59 20.65 -0.93 14.55
N VAL A 60 21.02 -2.21 14.42
CA VAL A 60 20.32 -3.19 13.60
C VAL A 60 19.71 -4.27 14.50
N LEU A 61 18.39 -4.28 14.59
CA LEU A 61 17.64 -5.33 15.27
C LEU A 61 17.30 -6.44 14.27
N THR A 62 17.65 -7.68 14.59
CA THR A 62 17.29 -8.86 13.82
C THR A 62 16.45 -9.81 14.66
N VAL A 63 15.26 -10.14 14.17
CA VAL A 63 14.40 -11.19 14.72
C VAL A 63 14.26 -12.30 13.69
N ARG A 64 14.73 -13.51 14.02
CA ARG A 64 14.65 -14.68 13.13
C ARG A 64 13.95 -15.82 13.80
N GLY A 65 12.82 -16.22 13.24
CA GLY A 65 12.09 -17.41 13.64
C GLY A 65 12.78 -18.70 13.20
N PRO A 66 12.31 -19.86 13.69
CA PRO A 66 12.83 -21.14 13.25
C PRO A 66 12.62 -21.31 11.74
N LYS A 67 13.66 -21.77 11.04
CA LYS A 67 13.56 -22.05 9.60
C LYS A 67 12.51 -23.12 9.35
N ARG A 68 11.78 -22.96 8.25
CA ARG A 68 10.85 -23.98 7.76
C ARG A 68 11.61 -25.27 7.45
N THR A 69 11.45 -26.28 8.29
CA THR A 69 11.74 -27.66 7.93
C THR A 69 10.58 -28.15 7.07
N PHE A 70 10.87 -28.74 5.90
CA PHE A 70 9.88 -29.43 5.07
C PHE A 70 9.37 -30.66 5.83
N ASP A 71 8.44 -30.43 6.73
CA ASP A 71 7.81 -31.48 7.53
C ASP A 71 6.30 -31.35 7.33
N PHE A 72 5.66 -32.46 6.94
CA PHE A 72 4.20 -32.54 6.69
C PHE A 72 3.40 -32.64 8.01
N SER A 73 4.00 -32.27 9.13
CA SER A 73 3.34 -32.27 10.43
C SER A 73 2.32 -31.14 10.55
N LYS A 74 1.24 -31.37 11.32
CA LYS A 74 0.17 -30.38 11.62
C LYS A 74 0.61 -29.26 12.56
N LYS A 75 1.91 -29.11 12.86
CA LYS A 75 2.42 -28.12 13.81
C LYS A 75 2.34 -26.71 13.23
N SER A 76 1.65 -25.83 13.94
CA SER A 76 1.41 -24.42 13.59
C SER A 76 2.71 -23.62 13.57
N LYS A 77 3.54 -23.78 14.61
CA LYS A 77 4.83 -23.06 14.80
C LYS A 77 4.67 -21.54 14.62
N THR A 78 3.58 -20.99 15.14
CA THR A 78 3.20 -19.58 15.01
C THR A 78 3.75 -18.77 16.18
N VAL A 79 4.39 -17.65 15.87
CA VAL A 79 5.05 -16.79 16.85
C VAL A 79 4.51 -15.35 16.75
N ASP A 80 4.15 -14.77 17.88
CA ASP A 80 3.79 -13.36 17.97
C ASP A 80 5.01 -12.55 18.41
N VAL A 81 5.37 -11.56 17.61
CA VAL A 81 6.50 -10.66 17.86
C VAL A 81 5.98 -9.24 17.99
N VAL A 82 6.22 -8.63 19.14
CA VAL A 82 6.00 -7.21 19.36
C VAL A 82 7.36 -6.52 19.46
N VAL A 83 7.57 -5.51 18.63
CA VAL A 83 8.74 -4.65 18.67
C VAL A 83 8.30 -3.23 18.94
N GLU A 84 8.71 -2.74 20.08
CA GLU A 84 8.54 -1.38 20.54
C GLU A 84 9.84 -0.64 20.25
N LEU A 85 9.80 0.40 19.40
CA LEU A 85 11.00 1.04 18.84
C LEU A 85 10.87 2.58 18.70
N PRO A 86 11.99 3.32 18.56
CA PRO A 86 11.97 4.76 18.33
C PRO A 86 11.29 5.14 17.01
N ALA A 87 10.51 6.23 17.01
CA ALA A 87 9.86 6.77 15.83
C ALA A 87 10.85 7.05 14.70
N GLY A 88 10.45 6.78 13.45
CA GLY A 88 11.30 6.90 12.27
C GLY A 88 12.20 5.70 11.99
N SER A 89 12.17 4.65 12.81
CA SER A 89 12.95 3.43 12.54
C SER A 89 12.47 2.73 11.28
N GLN A 90 13.41 2.15 10.54
CA GLN A 90 13.16 1.42 9.31
C GLN A 90 12.76 -0.02 9.62
N ALA A 91 11.90 -0.60 8.78
CA ALA A 91 11.41 -1.96 9.00
C ALA A 91 11.45 -2.79 7.72
N HIS A 92 12.21 -3.87 7.75
CA HIS A 92 12.17 -4.94 6.77
C HIS A 92 11.52 -6.18 7.40
N VAL A 93 10.34 -6.56 6.94
CA VAL A 93 9.54 -7.64 7.54
C VAL A 93 9.13 -8.64 6.46
N ASP A 94 9.58 -9.89 6.57
CA ASP A 94 9.12 -11.02 5.76
C ASP A 94 8.39 -12.01 6.68
N VAL A 95 7.08 -12.16 6.47
CA VAL A 95 6.22 -13.09 7.21
C VAL A 95 5.47 -13.94 6.21
N THR A 96 5.83 -15.22 6.07
CA THR A 96 5.19 -16.06 5.03
C THR A 96 3.68 -16.21 5.27
N ALA A 97 3.26 -16.51 6.49
CA ALA A 97 1.86 -16.66 6.87
C ALA A 97 1.54 -15.89 8.16
N GLY A 98 0.80 -14.80 8.05
CA GLY A 98 0.32 -14.04 9.17
C GLY A 98 0.32 -12.53 8.93
N GLY A 99 -0.02 -11.77 9.96
CA GLY A 99 -0.28 -10.34 9.83
C GLY A 99 0.90 -9.47 10.22
N ILE A 100 0.98 -8.29 9.62
CA ILE A 100 1.93 -7.24 9.97
C ILE A 100 1.14 -6.01 10.36
N ARG A 101 1.41 -5.47 11.55
CA ARG A 101 0.84 -4.21 12.04
C ARG A 101 1.93 -3.24 12.44
N GLY A 102 1.91 -2.04 11.88
CA GLY A 102 2.77 -0.92 12.26
C GLY A 102 1.92 0.21 12.82
N THR A 103 2.25 0.67 14.01
CA THR A 103 1.58 1.79 14.68
C THR A 103 2.57 2.90 14.96
N GLY A 104 2.10 4.15 14.86
CA GLY A 104 2.98 5.33 14.92
C GLY A 104 3.72 5.61 13.61
N LEU A 105 4.73 6.49 13.67
CA LEU A 105 5.52 6.89 12.50
C LEU A 105 6.72 5.97 12.33
N LEU A 106 6.65 5.08 11.33
CA LEU A 106 7.78 4.29 10.87
C LEU A 106 8.57 5.06 9.80
N GLY A 107 9.85 4.75 9.67
CA GLY A 107 10.69 5.18 8.55
C GLY A 107 10.34 4.43 7.27
N GLU A 108 11.36 4.17 6.43
CA GLU A 108 11.21 3.30 5.25
C GLU A 108 10.77 1.89 5.67
N CYS A 109 9.75 1.37 5.00
CA CYS A 109 9.20 0.06 5.25
C CYS A 109 9.26 -0.82 4.00
N ARG A 110 9.82 -2.02 4.14
CA ARG A 110 9.77 -3.08 3.14
C ARG A 110 9.13 -4.32 3.76
N VAL A 111 7.85 -4.52 3.47
CA VAL A 111 7.04 -5.59 4.06
C VAL A 111 6.65 -6.61 2.99
N LYS A 112 6.76 -7.89 3.33
CA LYS A 112 6.39 -8.99 2.46
C LYS A 112 5.62 -10.03 3.24
N THR A 113 4.51 -10.49 2.67
CA THR A 113 3.76 -11.63 3.17
C THR A 113 3.23 -12.49 2.04
N SER A 114 3.04 -13.79 2.27
CA SER A 114 2.35 -14.62 1.27
C SER A 114 0.86 -14.66 1.59
N MET A 115 0.50 -14.85 2.86
CA MET A 115 -0.88 -14.85 3.31
C MET A 115 -1.03 -14.05 4.59
N GLY A 116 -1.85 -13.00 4.56
CA GLY A 116 -2.17 -12.20 5.73
C GLY A 116 -2.31 -10.71 5.43
N ARG A 117 -2.78 -9.98 6.44
CA ARG A 117 -3.07 -8.55 6.32
C ARG A 117 -1.86 -7.71 6.68
N ILE A 118 -1.65 -6.65 5.93
CA ILE A 118 -0.67 -5.60 6.23
C ILE A 118 -1.44 -4.36 6.65
N HIS A 119 -1.17 -3.83 7.84
CA HIS A 119 -1.76 -2.60 8.33
C HIS A 119 -0.67 -1.66 8.88
N LEU A 120 -0.47 -0.51 8.26
CA LEU A 120 0.51 0.49 8.71
C LEU A 120 -0.19 1.84 8.92
N ASP A 121 0.01 2.47 10.07
CA ASP A 121 -0.57 3.80 10.32
C ASP A 121 0.12 4.85 9.44
N ARG A 122 1.43 5.07 9.65
CA ARG A 122 2.24 6.08 8.96
C ARG A 122 3.63 5.55 8.69
N THR A 123 4.14 5.77 7.48
CA THR A 123 5.47 5.29 7.06
C THR A 123 6.14 6.29 6.12
N GLY A 124 7.46 6.20 5.98
CA GLY A 124 8.25 6.96 5.00
C GLY A 124 8.01 6.46 3.57
N ALA A 125 9.03 5.93 2.90
CA ALA A 125 8.84 5.18 1.66
C ALA A 125 8.34 3.76 1.97
N LEU A 126 7.50 3.21 1.10
CA LEU A 126 6.87 1.90 1.33
C LEU A 126 7.05 0.99 0.11
N ARG A 127 7.52 -0.23 0.37
CA ARG A 127 7.37 -1.37 -0.53
C ARG A 127 6.59 -2.48 0.17
N ALA A 128 5.41 -2.84 -0.35
CA ALA A 128 4.62 -3.95 0.18
C ALA A 128 4.30 -4.99 -0.90
N ASP A 129 4.62 -6.25 -0.60
CA ASP A 129 4.34 -7.39 -1.47
C ASP A 129 3.46 -8.40 -0.70
N THR A 130 2.26 -8.71 -1.21
CA THR A 130 1.39 -9.79 -0.69
C THR A 130 0.88 -10.71 -1.79
N SER A 131 0.72 -12.01 -1.52
CA SER A 131 0.03 -12.89 -2.48
C SER A 131 -1.47 -12.93 -2.21
N ALA A 132 -1.87 -13.06 -0.95
CA ALA A 132 -3.26 -13.07 -0.51
C ALA A 132 -3.45 -12.32 0.81
N GLY A 133 -4.13 -11.18 0.77
CA GLY A 133 -4.52 -10.44 1.95
C GLY A 133 -4.67 -8.94 1.68
N ASP A 134 -5.39 -8.29 2.58
CA ASP A 134 -5.65 -6.86 2.47
C ASP A 134 -4.44 -6.02 2.91
N ILE A 135 -4.21 -4.91 2.22
CA ILE A 135 -3.20 -3.91 2.58
C ILE A 135 -3.94 -2.64 2.94
N THR A 136 -3.69 -2.13 4.14
CA THR A 136 -4.22 -0.84 4.61
C THR A 136 -3.08 0.02 5.12
N VAL A 137 -2.89 1.20 4.54
CA VAL A 137 -1.86 2.16 4.95
C VAL A 137 -2.51 3.52 5.13
N GLY A 138 -2.34 4.14 6.30
CA GLY A 138 -2.95 5.43 6.60
C GLY A 138 -2.29 6.59 5.84
N GLU A 139 -0.97 6.73 5.96
CA GLU A 139 -0.20 7.79 5.30
C GLU A 139 1.18 7.26 4.90
N THR A 140 1.65 7.63 3.70
CA THR A 140 2.99 7.33 3.22
C THR A 140 3.70 8.63 2.83
N GLY A 141 4.76 9.00 3.53
CA GLY A 141 5.47 10.26 3.31
C GLY A 141 6.36 10.27 2.06
N GLY A 142 6.66 9.09 1.49
CA GLY A 142 7.53 8.94 0.32
C GLY A 142 6.92 8.12 -0.81
N ASP A 143 7.79 7.58 -1.67
CA ASP A 143 7.39 6.73 -2.78
C ASP A 143 6.79 5.41 -2.28
N THR A 144 5.77 4.93 -2.98
CA THR A 144 4.98 3.77 -2.59
C THR A 144 4.90 2.74 -3.72
N GLU A 145 5.35 1.52 -3.47
CA GLU A 145 5.21 0.38 -4.40
C GLU A 145 4.42 -0.75 -3.72
N ILE A 146 3.25 -1.08 -4.26
CA ILE A 146 2.39 -2.14 -3.74
C ILE A 146 2.13 -3.19 -4.81
N HIS A 147 2.29 -4.45 -4.43
CA HIS A 147 1.91 -5.59 -5.25
C HIS A 147 1.05 -6.57 -4.44
N THR A 148 -0.15 -6.87 -4.93
CA THR A 148 -1.03 -7.90 -4.37
C THR A 148 -1.58 -8.85 -5.44
N GLY A 149 -1.61 -10.14 -5.11
CA GLY A 149 -2.30 -11.15 -5.93
C GLY A 149 -3.82 -11.14 -5.71
N THR A 150 -4.25 -11.11 -4.45
CA THR A 150 -5.67 -11.01 -4.09
C THR A 150 -5.83 -10.30 -2.77
N GLY A 151 -6.77 -9.37 -2.70
CA GLY A 151 -7.05 -8.56 -1.52
C GLY A 151 -7.41 -7.12 -1.85
N GLN A 152 -8.01 -6.44 -0.89
CA GLN A 152 -8.30 -5.01 -0.99
C GLN A 152 -7.04 -4.21 -0.68
N ILE A 153 -6.84 -3.12 -1.40
CA ILE A 153 -5.81 -2.12 -1.10
C ILE A 153 -6.53 -0.85 -0.68
N ARG A 154 -6.17 -0.31 0.48
CA ARG A 154 -6.55 1.02 0.95
C ARG A 154 -5.31 1.79 1.34
N LEU A 155 -4.92 2.78 0.55
CA LEU A 155 -3.85 3.70 0.88
C LEU A 155 -4.48 5.07 1.10
N GLY A 156 -4.18 5.74 2.21
CA GLY A 156 -4.55 7.14 2.40
C GLY A 156 -3.63 8.06 1.60
N ASP A 157 -3.11 9.10 2.23
CA ASP A 157 -2.32 10.11 1.53
C ASP A 157 -0.89 9.61 1.25
N ILE A 158 -0.42 9.89 0.03
CA ILE A 158 0.90 9.51 -0.48
C ILE A 158 1.65 10.77 -0.90
N GLY A 159 2.71 11.09 -0.18
CA GLY A 159 3.57 12.25 -0.41
C GLY A 159 4.50 12.12 -1.63
N GLY A 160 4.78 10.90 -2.08
CA GLY A 160 5.62 10.60 -3.24
C GLY A 160 4.87 10.08 -4.46
N ALA A 161 5.60 9.40 -5.35
CA ALA A 161 5.03 8.65 -6.46
C ALA A 161 4.47 7.30 -5.99
N ALA A 162 3.48 6.77 -6.69
CA ALA A 162 2.83 5.51 -6.33
C ALA A 162 2.73 4.54 -7.51
N VAL A 163 3.15 3.30 -7.30
CA VAL A 163 2.98 2.18 -8.24
C VAL A 163 2.21 1.07 -7.55
N VAL A 164 0.98 0.81 -8.01
CA VAL A 164 0.09 -0.19 -7.42
C VAL A 164 -0.27 -1.24 -8.46
N LYS A 165 -0.07 -2.51 -8.12
CA LYS A 165 -0.47 -3.66 -8.92
C LYS A 165 -1.37 -4.57 -8.09
N ASN A 166 -2.62 -4.72 -8.50
CA ASN A 166 -3.57 -5.62 -7.88
C ASN A 166 -4.13 -6.60 -8.92
N SER A 167 -4.01 -7.90 -8.71
CA SER A 167 -4.67 -8.84 -9.62
C SER A 167 -6.16 -8.97 -9.31
N ASN A 168 -6.56 -9.04 -8.04
CA ASN A 168 -7.97 -9.20 -7.64
C ASN A 168 -8.30 -8.41 -6.37
N GLY A 169 -9.19 -7.43 -6.48
CA GLY A 169 -9.71 -6.66 -5.36
C GLY A 169 -9.81 -5.17 -5.64
N HIS A 170 -10.51 -4.43 -4.78
CA HIS A 170 -10.64 -2.99 -4.91
C HIS A 170 -9.33 -2.32 -4.52
N THR A 171 -8.97 -1.26 -5.25
CA THR A 171 -7.87 -0.37 -4.91
C THR A 171 -8.46 1.01 -4.65
N GLU A 172 -8.40 1.45 -3.40
CA GLU A 172 -8.79 2.79 -2.94
C GLU A 172 -7.51 3.55 -2.56
N LEU A 173 -7.30 4.72 -3.18
CA LEU A 173 -6.16 5.60 -2.94
C LEU A 173 -6.66 6.98 -2.51
N GLY A 174 -6.03 7.57 -1.49
CA GLY A 174 -6.26 8.94 -1.04
C GLY A 174 -5.66 9.97 -2.00
N ALA A 175 -5.06 11.04 -1.45
CA ALA A 175 -4.35 12.02 -2.26
C ALA A 175 -2.95 11.51 -2.63
N VAL A 176 -2.58 11.59 -3.92
CA VAL A 176 -1.24 11.24 -4.40
C VAL A 176 -0.55 12.49 -4.92
N ALA A 177 0.53 12.90 -4.27
CA ALA A 177 1.26 14.13 -4.61
C ALA A 177 2.20 13.95 -5.82
N GLY A 178 2.74 12.76 -6.04
CA GLY A 178 3.60 12.40 -7.16
C GLY A 178 2.86 11.78 -8.35
N ASP A 179 3.61 11.08 -9.20
CA ASP A 179 3.05 10.35 -10.33
C ASP A 179 2.42 9.03 -9.88
N LEU A 180 1.25 8.70 -10.42
CA LEU A 180 0.47 7.53 -10.04
C LEU A 180 0.39 6.54 -11.19
N LYS A 181 0.71 5.27 -10.91
CA LYS A 181 0.55 4.16 -11.83
C LYS A 181 -0.20 3.01 -11.16
N VAL A 182 -1.40 2.72 -11.64
CA VAL A 182 -2.24 1.63 -11.12
C VAL A 182 -2.53 0.60 -12.21
N ARG A 183 -2.33 -0.67 -11.91
CA ARG A 183 -2.79 -1.79 -12.74
C ARG A 183 -3.66 -2.73 -11.90
N ALA A 184 -4.93 -2.83 -12.26
CA ALA A 184 -5.84 -3.83 -11.76
C ALA A 184 -6.14 -4.88 -12.85
N ALA A 185 -6.27 -6.16 -12.51
CA ALA A 185 -6.88 -7.12 -13.43
C ALA A 185 -8.40 -7.19 -13.18
N ASN A 186 -8.81 -7.50 -11.95
CA ASN A 186 -10.21 -7.58 -11.56
C ASN A 186 -10.47 -6.74 -10.31
N GLY A 187 -11.16 -5.62 -10.46
CA GLY A 187 -11.49 -4.74 -9.34
C GLY A 187 -11.56 -3.28 -9.76
N ASN A 188 -12.27 -2.51 -8.94
CA ASN A 188 -12.40 -1.08 -9.15
C ASN A 188 -11.11 -0.37 -8.70
N ILE A 189 -10.80 0.75 -9.33
CA ILE A 189 -9.74 1.67 -8.92
C ILE A 189 -10.43 2.98 -8.57
N THR A 190 -10.26 3.46 -7.34
CA THR A 190 -10.73 4.78 -6.91
C THR A 190 -9.53 5.57 -6.38
N VAL A 191 -9.38 6.80 -6.86
CA VAL A 191 -8.33 7.72 -6.42
C VAL A 191 -9.02 9.01 -6.01
N ALA A 192 -8.87 9.43 -4.77
CA ALA A 192 -9.54 10.63 -4.28
C ALA A 192 -9.00 11.88 -4.99
N ARG A 193 -7.67 12.03 -5.05
CA ARG A 193 -7.02 13.19 -5.66
C ARG A 193 -5.67 12.84 -6.27
N ALA A 194 -5.44 13.23 -7.52
CA ALA A 194 -4.16 13.10 -8.21
C ALA A 194 -3.53 14.47 -8.46
N GLY A 195 -2.36 14.71 -7.86
CA GLY A 195 -1.62 15.96 -7.98
C GLY A 195 -0.79 16.12 -9.27
N ARG A 196 -0.43 14.99 -9.91
CA ARG A 196 0.33 14.95 -11.17
C ARG A 196 -0.22 13.88 -12.12
N ASN A 197 0.68 13.20 -12.84
CA ASN A 197 0.35 12.25 -13.89
C ASN A 197 -0.32 11.00 -13.33
N VAL A 198 -1.27 10.44 -14.07
CA VAL A 198 -1.99 9.20 -13.71
C VAL A 198 -1.98 8.25 -14.89
N GLU A 199 -1.47 7.03 -14.71
CA GLU A 199 -1.70 5.90 -15.62
C GLU A 199 -2.47 4.81 -14.86
N ALA A 200 -3.77 4.67 -15.13
CA ALA A 200 -4.59 3.62 -14.54
C ALA A 200 -5.11 2.67 -15.61
N LYS A 201 -4.93 1.37 -15.37
CA LYS A 201 -5.38 0.31 -16.28
C LYS A 201 -6.15 -0.75 -15.51
N SER A 202 -7.33 -1.11 -16.00
CA SER A 202 -8.12 -2.24 -15.49
C SER A 202 -8.53 -3.17 -16.63
N ALA A 203 -8.53 -4.49 -16.41
CA ALA A 203 -9.18 -5.38 -17.37
C ALA A 203 -10.70 -5.37 -17.12
N ASN A 204 -11.11 -5.58 -15.87
CA ASN A 204 -12.50 -5.63 -15.44
C ASN A 204 -12.70 -4.77 -14.19
N GLY A 205 -13.30 -3.59 -14.35
CA GLY A 205 -13.63 -2.73 -13.23
C GLY A 205 -13.79 -1.26 -13.60
N HIS A 206 -14.48 -0.55 -12.72
CA HIS A 206 -14.60 0.90 -12.77
C HIS A 206 -13.27 1.56 -12.43
N ILE A 207 -12.94 2.66 -13.11
CA ILE A 207 -11.82 3.53 -12.75
C ILE A 207 -12.37 4.93 -12.48
N GLY A 208 -12.29 5.37 -11.24
CA GLY A 208 -12.75 6.67 -10.78
C GLY A 208 -11.61 7.50 -10.21
N ILE A 209 -11.39 8.68 -10.79
CA ILE A 209 -10.47 9.69 -10.24
C ILE A 209 -11.33 10.87 -9.78
N GLY A 210 -11.38 11.10 -8.46
CA GLY A 210 -12.24 12.12 -7.85
C GLY A 210 -11.85 13.54 -8.25
N GLU A 211 -10.55 13.85 -8.25
CA GLU A 211 -10.00 15.13 -8.70
C GLU A 211 -8.62 14.93 -9.35
N VAL A 212 -8.41 15.55 -10.51
CA VAL A 212 -7.10 15.72 -11.14
C VAL A 212 -6.74 17.19 -11.20
N VAL A 213 -5.56 17.52 -10.66
CA VAL A 213 -5.08 18.90 -10.60
C VAL A 213 -4.40 19.33 -11.90
N ARG A 214 -3.45 18.54 -12.39
CA ARG A 214 -2.61 18.87 -13.58
C ARG A 214 -1.89 17.65 -14.14
N GLY A 215 -1.33 17.79 -15.34
CA GLY A 215 -0.47 16.77 -15.96
C GLY A 215 -1.20 15.90 -16.96
N GLU A 216 -0.75 14.66 -17.13
CA GLU A 216 -1.35 13.70 -18.08
C GLU A 216 -2.10 12.58 -17.36
N VAL A 217 -3.32 12.30 -17.79
CA VAL A 217 -4.19 11.25 -17.27
C VAL A 217 -4.48 10.26 -18.39
N GLY A 218 -3.95 9.04 -18.25
CA GLY A 218 -4.23 7.92 -19.13
C GLY A 218 -5.05 6.84 -18.40
N LEU A 219 -6.34 6.75 -18.71
CA LEU A 219 -7.22 5.69 -18.18
C LEU A 219 -7.56 4.70 -19.29
N ASN A 220 -7.37 3.41 -19.03
CA ASN A 220 -7.79 2.37 -19.96
C ASN A 220 -8.52 1.25 -19.20
N SER A 221 -9.75 0.95 -19.61
CA SER A 221 -10.48 -0.23 -19.14
C SER A 221 -10.92 -1.10 -20.31
N SER A 222 -10.91 -2.43 -20.17
CA SER A 222 -11.55 -3.27 -21.19
C SER A 222 -13.05 -3.32 -20.96
N MET A 223 -13.47 -3.52 -19.71
CA MET A 223 -14.87 -3.52 -19.30
C MET A 223 -15.02 -2.75 -17.99
N GLY A 224 -15.75 -1.64 -18.02
CA GLY A 224 -16.03 -0.81 -16.87
C GLY A 224 -16.25 0.66 -17.22
N THR A 225 -16.90 1.38 -16.32
CA THR A 225 -17.11 2.82 -16.44
C THR A 225 -15.84 3.58 -16.04
N LEU A 226 -15.63 4.75 -16.64
CA LEU A 226 -14.56 5.67 -16.30
C LEU A 226 -15.16 6.97 -15.77
N GLU A 227 -14.70 7.43 -14.61
CA GLU A 227 -15.10 8.73 -14.05
C GLU A 227 -13.84 9.57 -13.79
N ILE A 228 -13.84 10.80 -14.31
CA ILE A 228 -12.75 11.74 -14.10
C ILE A 228 -13.33 13.07 -13.62
N GLY A 229 -12.94 13.49 -12.41
CA GLY A 229 -13.14 14.85 -11.91
C GLY A 229 -11.94 15.73 -12.23
N ILE A 230 -12.18 16.87 -12.86
CA ILE A 230 -11.15 17.88 -13.16
C ILE A 230 -11.24 19.00 -12.13
N ALA A 231 -10.10 19.36 -11.52
CA ALA A 231 -10.03 20.44 -10.55
C ALA A 231 -10.56 21.78 -11.14
N ALA A 232 -11.16 22.60 -10.27
CA ALA A 232 -11.59 23.94 -10.65
C ALA A 232 -10.38 24.79 -11.08
N GLY A 233 -10.56 25.63 -12.11
CA GLY A 233 -9.48 26.45 -12.66
C GLY A 233 -8.48 25.70 -13.56
N THR A 234 -8.64 24.39 -13.77
CA THR A 234 -7.81 23.60 -14.68
C THR A 234 -8.44 23.50 -16.07
N ALA A 235 -7.68 23.86 -17.11
CA ALA A 235 -8.07 23.64 -18.50
C ALA A 235 -7.78 22.18 -18.90
N ALA A 236 -8.80 21.48 -19.41
CA ALA A 236 -8.69 20.08 -19.81
C ALA A 236 -8.72 19.92 -21.32
N TRP A 237 -7.73 19.21 -21.86
CA TRP A 237 -7.77 18.66 -23.20
C TRP A 237 -8.22 17.19 -23.12
N LEU A 238 -9.21 16.81 -23.93
CA LEU A 238 -9.89 15.53 -23.81
C LEU A 238 -9.76 14.70 -25.09
N ASP A 239 -9.24 13.48 -24.95
CA ASP A 239 -9.29 12.40 -25.93
C ASP A 239 -9.99 11.20 -25.29
N VAL A 240 -11.27 11.03 -25.60
CA VAL A 240 -12.17 10.16 -24.83
C VAL A 240 -12.95 9.29 -25.78
N LYS A 241 -12.89 7.98 -25.59
CA LYS A 241 -13.49 7.01 -26.51
C LYS A 241 -14.04 5.81 -25.76
N THR A 242 -15.30 5.50 -26.05
CA THR A 242 -15.93 4.23 -25.70
C THR A 242 -16.37 3.50 -26.97
N ALA A 243 -16.14 2.18 -27.06
CA ALA A 243 -16.65 1.39 -28.18
C ALA A 243 -18.13 1.03 -28.01
N PHE A 244 -18.54 0.71 -26.77
CA PHE A 244 -19.92 0.42 -26.39
C PHE A 244 -20.27 1.13 -25.07
N GLY A 245 -20.86 2.31 -25.19
CA GLY A 245 -21.25 3.15 -24.06
C GLY A 245 -21.54 4.58 -24.50
N ARG A 246 -21.70 5.48 -23.53
CA ARG A 246 -21.89 6.92 -23.74
C ARG A 246 -20.74 7.71 -23.12
N VAL A 247 -20.43 8.85 -23.72
CA VAL A 247 -19.52 9.84 -23.15
C VAL A 247 -20.35 11.03 -22.68
N ASN A 248 -20.29 11.30 -21.38
CA ASN A 248 -20.91 12.45 -20.74
C ASN A 248 -19.81 13.43 -20.34
N ASN A 249 -19.78 14.60 -20.98
CA ASN A 249 -18.87 15.68 -20.62
C ASN A 249 -19.68 16.83 -20.02
N GLU A 250 -19.46 17.07 -18.73
CA GLU A 250 -20.11 18.11 -17.94
C GLU A 250 -19.20 19.35 -17.77
N LEU A 251 -18.05 19.39 -18.44
CA LEU A 251 -17.18 20.57 -18.40
C LEU A 251 -17.73 21.68 -19.30
N ASP A 252 -17.83 22.88 -18.75
CA ASP A 252 -18.05 24.09 -19.55
C ASP A 252 -16.91 24.29 -20.55
N ALA A 253 -17.27 24.70 -21.76
CA ALA A 253 -16.31 25.07 -22.78
C ALA A 253 -15.49 26.29 -22.30
N SER A 254 -14.19 26.11 -22.12
CA SER A 254 -13.25 27.20 -21.81
C SER A 254 -12.67 27.77 -23.10
N GLN A 255 -12.41 29.08 -23.14
CA GLN A 255 -11.80 29.76 -24.28
C GLN A 255 -10.29 29.50 -24.46
N GLY A 256 -9.71 28.58 -23.69
CA GLY A 256 -8.35 28.10 -23.88
C GLY A 256 -7.53 28.04 -22.58
N PRO A 257 -6.31 27.49 -22.62
CA PRO A 257 -5.46 27.33 -21.44
C PRO A 257 -4.87 28.65 -20.90
N GLU A 258 -4.99 29.78 -21.62
CA GLU A 258 -4.35 31.06 -21.26
C GLU A 258 -4.88 31.71 -19.97
N GLN A 259 -6.08 31.30 -19.50
CA GLN A 259 -6.70 31.81 -18.26
C GLN A 259 -6.72 30.77 -17.13
N ALA A 260 -6.11 29.59 -17.35
CA ALA A 260 -6.13 28.50 -16.39
C ALA A 260 -4.83 28.44 -15.58
N ASP A 261 -4.96 28.26 -14.26
CA ASP A 261 -3.81 28.11 -13.36
C ASP A 261 -3.03 26.81 -13.65
N ASN A 262 -3.73 25.81 -14.21
CA ASN A 262 -3.19 24.50 -14.53
C ASN A 262 -3.79 23.95 -15.83
N THR A 263 -3.08 23.00 -16.43
CA THR A 263 -3.55 22.24 -17.59
C THR A 263 -3.50 20.74 -17.33
N VAL A 264 -4.46 20.03 -17.90
CA VAL A 264 -4.52 18.56 -17.86
C VAL A 264 -4.86 17.99 -19.22
N LYS A 265 -4.14 16.93 -19.61
CA LYS A 265 -4.44 16.14 -20.80
C LYS A 265 -5.05 14.83 -20.37
N VAL A 266 -6.28 14.55 -20.79
CA VAL A 266 -7.01 13.33 -20.43
C VAL A 266 -7.16 12.46 -21.67
N THR A 267 -6.61 11.25 -21.60
CA THR A 267 -6.85 10.16 -22.53
C THR A 267 -7.58 9.04 -21.80
N ALA A 268 -8.86 8.83 -22.11
CA ALA A 268 -9.72 7.86 -21.42
C ALA A 268 -10.41 6.93 -22.41
N HIS A 269 -10.02 5.65 -22.41
CA HIS A 269 -10.52 4.64 -23.34
C HIS A 269 -11.17 3.46 -22.62
N THR A 270 -12.38 3.10 -23.02
CA THR A 270 -13.02 1.84 -22.59
C THR A 270 -13.65 1.10 -23.77
N SER A 271 -13.60 -0.24 -23.78
CA SER A 271 -14.30 -1.00 -24.83
C SER A 271 -15.78 -1.13 -24.50
N THR A 272 -16.14 -1.30 -23.22
CA THR A 272 -17.54 -1.39 -22.79
C THR A 272 -17.72 -0.68 -21.46
N GLY A 273 -18.58 0.33 -21.46
CA GLY A 273 -18.84 1.18 -20.30
C GLY A 273 -18.98 2.65 -20.69
N ASP A 274 -19.62 3.40 -19.81
CA ASP A 274 -19.78 4.84 -19.95
C ASP A 274 -18.54 5.58 -19.44
N ILE A 275 -18.29 6.76 -19.99
CA ILE A 275 -17.25 7.67 -19.53
C ILE A 275 -17.91 8.97 -19.10
N THR A 276 -17.68 9.38 -17.85
CA THR A 276 -18.16 10.65 -17.32
C THR A 276 -16.98 11.54 -16.96
N ILE A 277 -17.03 12.78 -17.43
CA ILE A 277 -16.06 13.82 -17.11
C ILE A 277 -16.82 14.97 -16.50
N ARG A 278 -16.41 15.36 -15.28
CA ARG A 278 -17.08 16.40 -14.50
C ARG A 278 -16.08 17.34 -13.87
N ARG A 279 -16.58 18.46 -13.37
CA ARG A 279 -15.80 19.28 -12.43
C ARG A 279 -15.79 18.58 -11.06
N ALA A 280 -14.64 18.59 -10.40
CA ALA A 280 -14.45 17.98 -9.10
C ALA A 280 -15.30 18.66 -8.03
#